data_AF-A0A7C5CT59-F1
#
_entry.id   AF-A0A7C5CT59-F1
#
_cell.length_a   1.000
_cell.length_b   1.000
_cell.length_c   1.000
_cell.angle_alpha   90.00
_cell.angle_beta   90.00
_cell.angle_gamma   90.00
#
_symmetry.space_group_name_H-M   'P 1'
#
loop_
_entity.id
_entity.type
_entity.pdbx_description
1 polymer ?
#
loop_
_entity_poly.entity_id
_entity_poly.type
_entity_poly.pdbx_seq_one_letter_code
_entity_poly.pdbx_strand_id
1 'polypeptide(L)'
;HGIIGNLQYLFMNGVTSNTLHPSTTVPEFIYAGFQLAFAAIAVALVSGSLIERLKFSAWLVIVPLWISFVYVPVAHWVWGGGWLAKLGAVDFAGGIVIHITAGFGGLAGALVLGKRKNTQLVPNNVAYTVLGAGLLWFGWFGFNAGSELAADGIASSAWLVTNTAGAIAAISWMITEWKIHGKPTTLGIASGAIAGLAGITPASGYVNIMGAMVIGILAGVLPVLAVSWLKPKLGYDDALDVFGVHGVASFFGVILTGVFADPSINPSEKGILYGNSHLLIAQIIASISTMIYAFVVSFIIFKIVDVMMGIRIRKEEEIEGLDSVAHGEAVY
;
A
#
# COMPACT_ATOMS: atom_id res chain seq x y z
N HIS A 1 -10.26 -7.36 23.20
CA HIS A 1 -9.72 -7.76 21.89
C HIS A 1 -9.17 -6.52 21.18
N GLY A 2 -7.86 -6.30 21.22
CA GLY A 2 -7.22 -5.09 20.63
C GLY A 2 -6.18 -5.38 19.55
N ILE A 3 -5.83 -6.66 19.35
CA ILE A 3 -4.73 -7.12 18.50
C ILE A 3 -5.25 -7.91 17.28
N ILE A 4 -6.31 -8.70 17.44
CA ILE A 4 -6.96 -9.45 16.37
C ILE A 4 -8.44 -9.65 16.72
N GLY A 5 -9.27 -9.89 15.71
CA GLY A 5 -10.67 -10.26 15.85
C GLY A 5 -10.86 -11.68 16.40
N ASN A 6 -12.06 -12.24 16.21
CA ASN A 6 -12.40 -13.60 16.60
C ASN A 6 -12.90 -14.40 15.37
N LEU A 7 -13.21 -15.68 15.56
CA LEU A 7 -13.69 -16.58 14.49
C LEU A 7 -15.22 -16.60 14.36
N GLN A 8 -15.94 -15.59 14.88
CA GLN A 8 -17.41 -15.57 14.88
C GLN A 8 -17.99 -15.67 13.46
N TYR A 9 -17.36 -14.98 12.50
CA TYR A 9 -17.78 -14.95 11.09
C TYR A 9 -17.00 -15.93 10.20
N LEU A 10 -16.40 -16.98 10.77
CA LEU A 10 -15.76 -18.02 9.98
C LEU A 10 -16.77 -18.60 8.97
N PHE A 11 -16.40 -18.64 7.68
CA PHE A 11 -17.30 -19.02 6.58
C PHE A 11 -18.58 -18.18 6.47
N MET A 12 -18.54 -16.90 6.87
CA MET A 12 -19.71 -16.01 6.93
C MET A 12 -20.84 -16.56 7.83
N ASN A 13 -20.49 -17.35 8.86
CA ASN A 13 -21.47 -17.94 9.76
C ASN A 13 -22.36 -16.87 10.41
N GLY A 14 -23.67 -17.06 10.33
CA GLY A 14 -24.67 -16.13 10.86
C GLY A 14 -24.89 -14.84 10.04
N VAL A 15 -24.25 -14.70 8.88
CA VAL A 15 -24.43 -13.56 7.97
C VAL A 15 -25.35 -13.93 6.82
N THR A 16 -26.33 -13.09 6.53
CA THR A 16 -27.27 -13.24 5.42
C THR A 16 -27.21 -12.01 4.52
N SER A 17 -27.87 -12.05 3.36
CA SER A 17 -27.96 -10.89 2.44
C SER A 17 -28.60 -9.65 3.07
N ASN A 18 -29.36 -9.81 4.16
CA ASN A 18 -30.03 -8.73 4.87
C ASN A 18 -29.30 -8.30 6.15
N THR A 19 -28.20 -8.98 6.52
CA THR A 19 -27.40 -8.60 7.68
C THR A 19 -26.65 -7.31 7.36
N LEU A 20 -26.81 -6.28 8.19
CA LEU A 20 -26.06 -5.02 8.08
C LEU A 20 -24.78 -5.08 8.90
N HIS A 21 -23.74 -4.37 8.45
CA HIS A 21 -22.51 -4.23 9.21
C HIS A 21 -22.76 -3.44 10.50
N PRO A 22 -22.22 -3.84 11.68
CA PRO A 22 -22.61 -3.26 12.97
C PRO A 22 -22.40 -1.75 13.12
N SER A 23 -21.45 -1.18 12.37
CA SER A 23 -21.08 0.24 12.45
C SER A 23 -21.51 1.08 11.26
N THR A 24 -22.22 0.52 10.28
CA THR A 24 -22.62 1.23 9.05
C THR A 24 -24.03 0.83 8.61
N THR A 25 -24.53 1.49 7.57
CA THR A 25 -25.81 1.13 6.94
C THR A 25 -25.62 0.16 5.76
N VAL A 26 -24.39 -0.31 5.53
CA VAL A 26 -24.03 -1.16 4.39
C VAL A 26 -24.26 -2.64 4.73
N PRO A 27 -24.87 -3.44 3.83
CA PRO A 27 -24.96 -4.89 4.01
C PRO A 27 -23.58 -5.55 4.21
N GLU A 28 -23.50 -6.50 5.15
CA GLU A 28 -22.25 -7.15 5.57
C GLU A 28 -21.52 -7.82 4.39
N PHE A 29 -22.23 -8.44 3.46
CA PHE A 29 -21.61 -9.03 2.27
C PHE A 29 -20.93 -7.99 1.37
N ILE A 30 -21.51 -6.79 1.26
CA ILE A 30 -20.91 -5.69 0.48
C ILE A 30 -19.68 -5.16 1.21
N TYR A 31 -19.78 -4.93 2.52
CA TYR A 31 -18.65 -4.50 3.34
C TYR A 31 -17.49 -5.50 3.26
N ALA A 32 -17.77 -6.79 3.42
CA ALA A 32 -16.78 -7.84 3.32
C ALA A 32 -16.16 -7.94 1.92
N GLY A 33 -16.97 -7.81 0.86
CA GLY A 33 -16.47 -7.77 -0.53
C GLY A 33 -15.56 -6.58 -0.81
N PHE A 34 -15.91 -5.40 -0.29
CA PHE A 34 -15.09 -4.19 -0.39
C PHE A 34 -13.75 -4.36 0.34
N GLN A 35 -13.76 -4.85 1.58
CA GLN A 35 -12.55 -5.10 2.36
C GLN A 35 -11.70 -6.26 1.80
N LEU A 36 -12.34 -7.25 1.16
CA LEU A 36 -11.63 -8.32 0.45
C LEU A 36 -10.81 -7.77 -0.72
N ALA A 37 -11.34 -6.80 -1.47
CA ALA A 37 -10.59 -6.16 -2.55
C ALA A 37 -9.32 -5.47 -2.01
N PHE A 38 -9.40 -4.81 -0.85
CA PHE A 38 -8.24 -4.21 -0.18
C PHE A 38 -7.20 -5.25 0.24
N ALA A 39 -7.64 -6.37 0.82
CA ALA A 39 -6.75 -7.47 1.19
C ALA A 39 -6.04 -8.07 -0.04
N ALA A 40 -6.77 -8.25 -1.14
CA ALA A 40 -6.21 -8.76 -2.40
C ALA A 40 -5.17 -7.78 -2.99
N ILE A 41 -5.46 -6.47 -2.96
CA ILE A 41 -4.53 -5.43 -3.41
C ILE A 41 -3.26 -5.43 -2.56
N ALA A 42 -3.36 -5.51 -1.23
CA ALA A 42 -2.18 -5.55 -0.34
C ALA A 42 -1.23 -6.71 -0.70
N VAL A 43 -1.79 -7.90 -0.95
CA VAL A 43 -1.01 -9.07 -1.37
C VAL A 43 -0.41 -8.88 -2.77
N ALA A 44 -1.18 -8.35 -3.71
CA ALA A 44 -0.68 -8.05 -5.05
C ALA A 44 0.52 -7.09 -5.00
N LEU A 45 0.46 -6.05 -4.14
CA LEU A 45 1.57 -5.13 -3.92
C LEU A 45 2.81 -5.87 -3.38
N VAL A 46 2.67 -6.73 -2.37
CA VAL A 46 3.82 -7.50 -1.82
C VAL A 46 4.52 -8.31 -2.92
N SER A 47 3.76 -8.92 -3.85
CA SER A 47 4.37 -9.70 -4.95
C SER A 47 5.30 -8.87 -5.83
N GLY A 48 5.02 -7.57 -6.00
CA GLY A 48 5.83 -6.65 -6.80
C GLY A 48 7.29 -6.55 -6.34
N SER A 49 7.56 -6.75 -5.04
CA SER A 49 8.94 -6.77 -4.51
C SER A 49 9.70 -8.04 -4.88
N LEU A 50 8.99 -9.12 -5.18
CA LEU A 50 9.47 -10.50 -5.18
C LEU A 50 9.57 -11.10 -6.59
N ILE A 51 9.10 -10.37 -7.61
CA ILE A 51 9.04 -10.83 -8.99
C ILE A 51 10.39 -11.34 -9.50
N GLU A 52 10.31 -12.18 -10.54
CA GLU A 52 11.41 -12.82 -11.27
C GLU A 52 12.23 -13.86 -10.48
N ARG A 53 12.03 -14.04 -9.17
CA ARG A 53 12.83 -15.02 -8.41
C ARG A 53 12.11 -15.81 -7.32
N LEU A 54 10.85 -15.50 -7.04
CA LEU A 54 10.05 -16.26 -6.07
C LEU A 54 9.41 -17.48 -6.75
N LYS A 55 9.51 -18.65 -6.10
CA LYS A 55 8.76 -19.83 -6.51
C LYS A 55 7.27 -19.63 -6.31
N PHE A 56 6.48 -19.93 -7.34
CA PHE A 56 5.02 -19.84 -7.28
C PHE A 56 4.41 -20.73 -6.17
N SER A 57 4.93 -21.95 -5.99
CA SER A 57 4.47 -22.84 -4.92
C SER A 57 4.70 -22.28 -3.52
N ALA A 58 5.82 -21.56 -3.31
CA ALA A 58 6.08 -20.87 -2.05
C ALA A 58 5.15 -19.66 -1.87
N TRP A 59 4.84 -18.94 -2.94
CA TRP A 59 3.87 -17.84 -2.92
C TRP A 59 2.49 -18.29 -2.45
N LEU A 60 2.00 -19.45 -2.93
CA LEU A 60 0.71 -20.01 -2.49
C LEU A 60 0.65 -20.30 -0.99
N VAL A 61 1.78 -20.55 -0.33
CA VAL A 61 1.88 -20.72 1.13
C VAL A 61 2.05 -19.39 1.84
N ILE A 62 2.86 -18.49 1.28
CA ILE A 62 3.15 -17.17 1.87
C ILE A 62 1.89 -16.30 1.93
N VAL A 63 1.06 -16.28 0.88
CA VAL A 63 -0.14 -15.43 0.81
C VAL A 63 -1.10 -15.65 1.99
N PRO A 64 -1.61 -16.87 2.26
CA PRO A 64 -2.54 -17.08 3.37
C PRO A 64 -1.89 -16.80 4.74
N LEU A 65 -0.60 -17.09 4.91
CA LEU A 65 0.13 -16.76 6.14
C LEU A 65 0.26 -15.24 6.31
N TRP A 66 0.64 -14.52 5.26
CA TRP A 66 0.83 -13.08 5.28
C TRP A 66 -0.48 -12.34 5.53
N ILE A 67 -1.58 -12.75 4.87
CA ILE A 67 -2.91 -12.21 5.16
C ILE A 67 -3.25 -12.43 6.63
N SER A 68 -3.08 -13.65 7.14
CA SER A 68 -3.52 -14.02 8.49
C SER A 68 -2.72 -13.36 9.60
N PHE A 69 -1.40 -13.19 9.41
CA PHE A 69 -0.50 -12.74 10.46
C PHE A 69 0.01 -11.30 10.28
N VAL A 70 -0.12 -10.71 9.10
CA VAL A 70 0.28 -9.32 8.84
C VAL A 70 -0.93 -8.44 8.56
N TYR A 71 -1.66 -8.73 7.48
CA TYR A 71 -2.76 -7.87 7.03
C TYR A 71 -3.90 -7.82 8.04
N VAL A 72 -4.47 -8.98 8.43
CA VAL A 72 -5.63 -9.06 9.33
C VAL A 72 -5.36 -8.42 10.70
N PRO A 73 -4.21 -8.66 11.37
CA PRO A 73 -3.91 -7.98 12.62
C PRO A 73 -3.86 -6.45 12.45
N VAL A 74 -3.15 -5.93 11.46
CA VAL A 74 -3.04 -4.48 11.26
C VAL A 74 -4.39 -3.86 10.88
N ALA A 75 -5.16 -4.52 10.01
CA ALA A 75 -6.54 -4.12 9.70
C ALA A 75 -7.40 -4.07 10.97
N HIS A 76 -7.26 -5.04 11.87
CA HIS A 76 -7.96 -5.03 13.16
C HIS A 76 -7.49 -3.87 14.06
N TRP A 77 -6.18 -3.58 14.08
CA TRP A 77 -5.63 -2.50 14.89
C TRP A 77 -6.23 -1.14 14.54
N VAL A 78 -6.43 -0.89 13.24
CA VAL A 78 -6.82 0.41 12.69
C VAL A 78 -8.32 0.51 12.43
N TRP A 79 -8.95 -0.51 11.82
CA TRP A 79 -10.36 -0.48 11.43
C TRP A 79 -11.27 -1.36 12.29
N GLY A 80 -10.73 -2.43 12.88
CA GLY A 80 -11.49 -3.38 13.72
C GLY A 80 -11.72 -2.95 15.18
N GLY A 81 -11.56 -1.65 15.49
CA GLY A 81 -11.64 -1.14 16.87
C GLY A 81 -10.47 -1.58 17.76
N GLY A 82 -9.32 -1.89 17.15
CA GLY A 82 -8.11 -2.29 17.85
C GLY A 82 -7.37 -1.14 18.54
N TRP A 83 -6.12 -1.40 18.93
CA TRP A 83 -5.37 -0.47 19.77
C TRP A 83 -4.96 0.84 19.08
N LEU A 84 -4.71 0.82 17.76
CA LEU A 84 -4.38 2.03 16.99
C LEU A 84 -5.61 2.93 16.82
N ALA A 85 -6.78 2.33 16.56
CA ALA A 85 -8.05 3.06 16.56
C ALA A 85 -8.31 3.73 17.91
N LYS A 86 -8.08 3.01 19.03
CA LYS A 86 -8.24 3.54 20.40
C LYS A 86 -7.21 4.60 20.77
N LEU A 87 -6.03 4.56 20.14
CA LEU A 87 -5.02 5.60 20.26
C LEU A 87 -5.43 6.88 19.50
N GLY A 88 -6.48 6.85 18.69
CA GLY A 88 -6.92 7.98 17.86
C GLY A 88 -6.10 8.11 16.56
N ALA A 89 -5.46 7.03 16.10
CA ALA A 89 -4.89 7.01 14.77
C ALA A 89 -6.00 6.83 13.73
N VAL A 90 -5.85 7.51 12.59
CA VAL A 90 -6.79 7.42 11.47
C VAL A 90 -6.09 6.96 10.19
N ASP A 91 -6.83 6.20 9.41
CA ASP A 91 -6.39 5.73 8.12
C ASP A 91 -7.63 5.57 7.23
N PHE A 92 -7.92 6.60 6.43
CA PHE A 92 -9.20 6.68 5.73
C PHE A 92 -9.42 5.49 4.79
N ALA A 93 -8.42 5.15 3.99
CA ALA A 93 -8.55 4.14 2.93
C ALA A 93 -7.43 3.10 2.89
N GLY A 94 -6.46 3.11 3.82
CA GLY A 94 -5.49 2.01 3.95
C GLY A 94 -4.04 2.38 3.69
N GLY A 95 -3.65 3.61 3.99
CA GLY A 95 -2.23 3.99 4.00
C GLY A 95 -1.40 3.14 4.94
N ILE A 96 -1.92 2.88 6.15
CA ILE A 96 -1.31 2.01 7.14
C ILE A 96 -1.57 0.56 6.75
N VAL A 97 -2.84 0.20 6.60
CA VAL A 97 -3.27 -1.21 6.48
C VAL A 97 -2.81 -1.89 5.20
N ILE A 98 -2.70 -1.14 4.09
CA ILE A 98 -2.40 -1.68 2.75
C ILE A 98 -0.98 -1.27 2.33
N HIS A 99 -0.69 0.03 2.30
CA HIS A 99 0.55 0.52 1.67
C HIS A 99 1.80 0.38 2.55
N ILE A 100 1.71 0.74 3.84
CA ILE A 100 2.83 0.54 4.77
C ILE A 100 3.07 -0.96 4.98
N THR A 101 2.03 -1.75 5.23
CA THR A 101 2.20 -3.21 5.41
C THR A 101 2.82 -3.86 4.17
N ALA A 102 2.31 -3.56 2.96
CA ALA A 102 2.84 -4.14 1.74
C ALA A 102 4.25 -3.66 1.42
N GLY A 103 4.55 -2.36 1.60
CA GLY A 103 5.88 -1.80 1.34
C GLY A 103 6.96 -2.40 2.24
N PHE A 104 6.68 -2.50 3.55
CA PHE A 104 7.65 -3.05 4.51
C PHE A 104 7.68 -4.58 4.51
N GLY A 105 6.55 -5.24 4.24
CA GLY A 105 6.49 -6.68 4.06
C GLY A 105 7.18 -7.16 2.78
N GLY A 106 6.99 -6.42 1.68
CA GLY A 106 7.70 -6.62 0.41
C GLY A 106 9.22 -6.42 0.56
N LEU A 107 9.65 -5.36 1.26
CA LEU A 107 11.06 -5.15 1.59
C LEU A 107 11.64 -6.33 2.40
N ALA A 108 10.93 -6.81 3.42
CA ALA A 108 11.36 -7.98 4.18
C ALA A 108 11.54 -9.22 3.29
N GLY A 109 10.56 -9.51 2.43
CA GLY A 109 10.65 -10.62 1.47
C GLY A 109 11.80 -10.46 0.48
N ALA A 110 12.02 -9.25 -0.04
CA ALA A 110 13.12 -8.95 -0.95
C ALA A 110 14.50 -9.16 -0.28
N LEU A 111 14.64 -8.83 1.01
CA LEU A 111 15.85 -9.08 1.78
C LEU A 111 16.08 -10.57 2.04
N VAL A 112 15.02 -11.34 2.30
CA VAL A 112 15.13 -12.80 2.50
C VAL A 112 15.51 -13.51 1.19
N LEU A 113 14.88 -13.14 0.07
CA LEU A 113 15.20 -13.67 -1.27
C LEU A 113 16.60 -13.25 -1.75
N GLY A 114 17.05 -12.07 -1.32
CA GLY A 114 18.26 -11.43 -1.84
C GLY A 114 18.07 -10.85 -3.24
N LYS A 115 19.18 -10.32 -3.78
CA LYS A 115 19.23 -9.66 -5.09
C LYS A 115 19.03 -10.64 -6.25
N ARG A 116 18.35 -10.19 -7.29
CA ARG A 116 18.39 -10.81 -8.62
C ARG A 116 19.78 -10.72 -9.20
N LYS A 117 20.07 -11.63 -10.13
CA LYS A 117 21.33 -11.61 -10.89
C LYS A 117 21.43 -10.35 -11.76
N ASN A 118 20.33 -9.98 -12.41
CA ASN A 118 20.19 -8.72 -13.09
C ASN A 118 19.18 -7.85 -12.34
N THR A 119 19.65 -6.78 -11.71
CA THR A 119 18.79 -5.84 -10.99
C THR A 119 18.23 -4.75 -11.91
N GLN A 120 18.71 -4.68 -13.16
CA GLN A 120 18.17 -3.75 -14.15
C GLN A 120 16.90 -4.34 -14.74
N LEU A 121 15.76 -3.77 -14.35
CA LEU A 121 14.48 -4.04 -14.98
C LEU A 121 14.32 -3.15 -16.20
N VAL A 122 14.38 -3.75 -17.38
CA VAL A 122 13.92 -3.09 -18.61
C VAL A 122 12.44 -3.41 -18.76
N PRO A 123 11.56 -2.41 -18.89
CA PRO A 123 10.13 -2.66 -19.05
C PRO A 123 9.89 -3.51 -20.31
N ASN A 124 9.18 -4.63 -20.17
CA ASN A 124 8.79 -5.45 -21.31
C ASN A 124 7.89 -4.67 -22.28
N ASN A 125 6.99 -3.84 -21.74
CA ASN A 125 6.05 -3.02 -22.50
C ASN A 125 5.62 -1.79 -21.69
N VAL A 126 6.08 -0.62 -22.12
CA VAL A 126 5.75 0.67 -21.48
C VAL A 126 4.25 0.97 -21.59
N ALA A 127 3.59 0.59 -22.69
CA ALA A 127 2.15 0.83 -22.86
C ALA A 127 1.31 0.04 -21.85
N TYR A 128 1.70 -1.19 -21.53
CA TYR A 128 1.04 -1.98 -20.48
C TYR A 128 1.27 -1.40 -19.08
N THR A 129 2.46 -0.84 -18.82
CA THR A 129 2.70 -0.15 -17.55
C THR A 129 1.80 1.09 -17.42
N VAL A 130 1.66 1.88 -18.48
CA VAL A 130 0.77 3.05 -18.51
C VAL A 130 -0.70 2.65 -18.39
N LEU A 131 -1.11 1.57 -19.07
CA LEU A 131 -2.47 1.02 -18.93
C LEU A 131 -2.74 0.60 -17.49
N GLY A 132 -1.81 -0.12 -16.87
CA GLY A 132 -1.90 -0.51 -15.46
C GLY A 132 -2.01 0.70 -14.53
N ALA A 133 -1.19 1.73 -14.74
CA ALA A 133 -1.28 2.97 -13.97
C ALA A 133 -2.63 3.69 -14.16
N GLY A 134 -3.17 3.70 -15.39
CA GLY A 134 -4.49 4.27 -15.67
C GLY A 134 -5.63 3.50 -15.01
N LEU A 135 -5.59 2.16 -15.03
CA LEU A 135 -6.56 1.31 -14.34
C LEU A 135 -6.48 1.46 -12.82
N LEU A 136 -5.27 1.56 -12.27
CA LEU A 136 -5.06 1.81 -10.85
C LEU A 136 -5.60 3.18 -10.44
N TRP A 137 -5.33 4.24 -11.21
CA TRP A 137 -5.89 5.56 -10.93
C TRP A 137 -7.41 5.54 -10.98
N PHE A 138 -8.00 4.96 -12.02
CA PHE A 138 -9.45 4.81 -12.13
C PHE A 138 -10.04 4.05 -10.94
N GLY A 139 -9.46 2.90 -10.57
CA GLY A 139 -9.89 2.11 -9.43
C GLY A 139 -9.71 2.85 -8.09
N TRP A 140 -8.74 3.74 -7.99
CA TRP A 140 -8.44 4.50 -6.77
C TRP A 140 -9.58 5.45 -6.36
N PHE A 141 -10.43 5.87 -7.30
CA PHE A 141 -11.63 6.62 -6.97
C PHE A 141 -12.58 5.82 -6.09
N GLY A 142 -12.83 4.55 -6.44
CA GLY A 142 -13.63 3.63 -5.62
C GLY A 142 -12.91 3.25 -4.33
N PHE A 143 -11.58 3.14 -4.38
CA PHE A 143 -10.75 2.83 -3.21
C PHE A 143 -10.84 3.92 -2.14
N ASN A 144 -10.54 5.18 -2.48
CA ASN A 144 -10.54 6.27 -1.51
C ASN A 144 -11.97 6.73 -1.21
N ALA A 145 -12.74 7.17 -2.20
CA ALA A 145 -14.08 7.72 -1.94
C ALA A 145 -15.03 6.66 -1.34
N GLY A 146 -14.94 5.41 -1.80
CA GLY A 146 -15.74 4.30 -1.27
C GLY A 146 -15.39 3.92 0.17
N SER A 147 -14.21 4.30 0.70
CA SER A 147 -13.84 4.03 2.09
C SER A 147 -14.67 4.82 3.10
N GLU A 148 -15.40 5.84 2.66
CA GLU A 148 -16.39 6.50 3.49
C GLU A 148 -17.61 5.61 3.78
N LEU A 149 -17.93 4.68 2.88
CA LEU A 149 -19.11 3.79 2.93
C LEU A 149 -20.45 4.55 2.86
N ALA A 150 -20.42 5.78 2.34
CA ALA A 150 -21.57 6.64 2.09
C ALA A 150 -21.39 7.43 0.80
N ALA A 151 -22.47 8.08 0.36
CA ALA A 151 -22.49 8.94 -0.83
C ALA A 151 -22.82 10.37 -0.43
N ASP A 152 -21.83 11.08 0.14
CA ASP A 152 -22.00 12.44 0.64
C ASP A 152 -20.79 13.37 0.39
N GLY A 153 -20.72 14.46 1.16
CA GLY A 153 -19.66 15.46 1.07
C GLY A 153 -18.26 14.90 1.32
N ILE A 154 -18.08 13.95 2.25
CA ILE A 154 -16.75 13.40 2.59
C ILE A 154 -16.25 12.53 1.44
N ALA A 155 -17.07 11.63 0.89
CA ALA A 155 -16.73 10.86 -0.32
C ALA A 155 -16.42 11.78 -1.50
N SER A 156 -17.18 12.86 -1.69
CA SER A 156 -16.93 13.83 -2.76
C SER A 156 -15.56 14.52 -2.60
N SER A 157 -15.20 14.89 -1.38
CA SER A 157 -13.91 15.48 -1.05
C SER A 157 -12.78 14.48 -1.29
N ALA A 158 -12.92 13.25 -0.77
CA ALA A 158 -11.97 12.16 -0.95
C ALA A 158 -11.70 11.86 -2.43
N TRP A 159 -12.75 11.84 -3.26
CA TRP A 159 -12.62 11.69 -4.71
C TRP A 159 -11.75 12.80 -5.32
N LEU A 160 -12.02 14.06 -4.99
CA LEU A 160 -11.34 15.22 -5.55
C LEU A 160 -9.86 15.26 -5.14
N VAL A 161 -9.57 15.11 -3.84
CA VAL A 161 -8.19 15.15 -3.35
C VAL A 161 -7.36 13.97 -3.84
N THR A 162 -7.99 12.81 -4.09
CA THR A 162 -7.33 11.64 -4.71
C THR A 162 -6.78 12.00 -6.08
N ASN A 163 -7.61 12.59 -6.94
CA ASN A 163 -7.17 13.02 -8.27
C ASN A 163 -6.09 14.09 -8.19
N THR A 164 -6.28 15.10 -7.33
CA THR A 164 -5.32 16.19 -7.18
C THR A 164 -3.96 15.67 -6.72
N ALA A 165 -3.90 14.85 -5.68
CA ALA A 165 -2.63 14.35 -5.17
C ALA A 165 -1.92 13.44 -6.18
N GLY A 166 -2.65 12.56 -6.88
CA GLY A 166 -2.08 11.72 -7.95
C GLY A 166 -1.47 12.56 -9.08
N ALA A 167 -2.18 13.59 -9.56
CA ALA A 167 -1.67 14.48 -10.60
C ALA A 167 -0.45 15.30 -10.15
N ILE A 168 -0.49 15.86 -8.95
CA ILE A 168 0.60 16.65 -8.41
C ILE A 168 1.84 15.80 -8.15
N ALA A 169 1.67 14.56 -7.68
CA ALA A 169 2.78 13.63 -7.48
C ALA A 169 3.41 13.18 -8.79
N ALA A 170 2.62 12.92 -9.84
CA ALA A 170 3.13 12.61 -11.17
C ALA A 170 4.05 13.72 -11.71
N ILE A 171 3.61 14.98 -11.58
CA ILE A 171 4.40 16.16 -11.98
C ILE A 171 5.66 16.29 -11.11
N SER A 172 5.51 16.16 -9.79
CA SER A 172 6.60 16.35 -8.84
C SER A 172 7.68 15.27 -9.00
N TRP A 173 7.27 14.01 -9.21
CA TRP A 173 8.16 12.91 -9.54
C TRP A 173 8.90 13.20 -10.85
N MET A 174 8.18 13.54 -11.92
CA MET A 174 8.78 13.83 -13.22
C MET A 174 9.85 14.92 -13.12
N ILE A 175 9.57 16.02 -12.41
CA ILE A 175 10.53 17.12 -12.21
C ILE A 175 11.75 16.64 -11.43
N THR A 176 11.56 15.89 -10.35
CA THR A 176 12.66 15.42 -9.50
C THR A 176 13.50 14.36 -10.22
N GLU A 177 12.87 13.38 -10.88
CA GLU A 177 13.53 12.39 -11.71
C GLU A 177 14.34 13.05 -12.82
N TRP A 178 13.76 14.03 -13.51
CA TRP A 178 14.46 14.76 -14.57
C TRP A 178 15.69 15.49 -14.01
N LYS A 179 15.59 16.12 -12.85
CA LYS A 179 16.75 16.78 -12.21
C LYS A 179 17.86 15.79 -11.82
N ILE A 180 17.52 14.56 -11.44
CA ILE A 180 18.49 13.55 -10.98
C ILE A 180 19.12 12.81 -12.18
N HIS A 181 18.30 12.42 -13.16
CA HIS A 181 18.69 11.50 -14.25
C HIS A 181 18.78 12.17 -15.63
N GLY A 182 18.48 13.47 -15.71
CA GLY A 182 18.64 14.29 -16.92
C GLY A 182 17.51 14.15 -17.96
N LYS A 183 16.55 13.24 -17.76
CA LYS A 183 15.39 13.05 -18.66
C LYS A 183 14.12 12.71 -17.88
N PRO A 184 12.94 13.21 -18.29
CA PRO A 184 11.67 12.73 -17.77
C PRO A 184 11.29 11.41 -18.45
N THR A 185 10.77 10.45 -17.69
CA THR A 185 10.35 9.16 -18.24
C THR A 185 8.85 8.92 -18.04
N THR A 186 8.22 8.20 -18.97
CA THR A 186 6.81 7.79 -18.85
C THR A 186 6.60 6.88 -17.63
N LEU A 187 7.56 5.99 -17.34
CA LEU A 187 7.54 5.14 -16.16
C LEU A 187 7.62 5.96 -14.87
N GLY A 188 8.49 6.97 -14.82
CA GLY A 188 8.59 7.87 -13.69
C GLY A 188 7.29 8.62 -13.42
N ILE A 189 6.63 9.15 -14.47
CA ILE A 189 5.32 9.80 -14.35
C ILE A 189 4.28 8.81 -13.79
N ALA A 190 4.23 7.59 -14.30
CA ALA A 190 3.31 6.55 -13.83
C ALA A 190 3.57 6.19 -12.35
N SER A 191 4.83 5.93 -11.98
CA SER A 191 5.23 5.66 -10.59
C SER A 191 4.91 6.83 -9.66
N GLY A 192 5.13 8.07 -10.12
CA GLY A 192 4.77 9.28 -9.40
C GLY A 192 3.29 9.41 -9.14
N ALA A 193 2.44 9.11 -10.13
CA ALA A 193 0.99 9.10 -9.95
C ALA A 193 0.57 8.09 -8.88
N ILE A 194 1.06 6.84 -8.97
CA ILE A 194 0.75 5.79 -8.00
C ILE A 194 1.27 6.14 -6.59
N ALA A 195 2.46 6.72 -6.48
CA ALA A 195 3.00 7.18 -5.20
C ALA A 195 2.13 8.28 -4.58
N GLY A 196 1.64 9.24 -5.38
CA GLY A 196 0.68 10.25 -4.94
C GLY A 196 -0.62 9.66 -4.41
N LEU A 197 -1.17 8.69 -5.14
CA LEU A 197 -2.39 8.00 -4.74
C LEU A 197 -2.19 7.19 -3.44
N ALA A 198 -1.06 6.48 -3.29
CA ALA A 198 -0.69 5.78 -2.05
C ALA A 198 -0.45 6.76 -0.87
N GLY A 199 0.12 7.93 -1.15
CA GLY A 199 0.37 8.98 -0.17
C GLY A 199 -0.89 9.68 0.33
N ILE A 200 -1.87 9.95 -0.54
CA ILE A 200 -3.13 10.60 -0.14
C ILE A 200 -4.14 9.65 0.49
N THR A 201 -4.02 8.34 0.23
CA THR A 201 -4.91 7.29 0.75
C THR A 201 -5.31 7.45 2.23
N PRO A 202 -4.37 7.57 3.20
CA PRO A 202 -4.74 7.72 4.62
C PRO A 202 -5.45 9.05 4.95
N ALA A 203 -5.23 10.07 4.12
CA ALA A 203 -5.63 11.45 4.34
C ALA A 203 -6.90 11.86 3.58
N SER A 204 -7.32 11.07 2.59
CA SER A 204 -8.25 11.52 1.53
C SER A 204 -9.61 11.99 2.06
N GLY A 205 -10.14 11.37 3.11
CA GLY A 205 -11.37 11.84 3.77
C GLY A 205 -11.19 12.84 4.90
N TYR A 206 -10.00 13.42 5.06
CA TYR A 206 -9.68 14.34 6.16
C TYR A 206 -9.08 15.66 5.71
N VAL A 207 -8.43 15.74 4.56
CA VAL A 207 -7.67 16.93 4.14
C VAL A 207 -8.39 17.72 3.05
N ASN A 208 -8.13 19.03 3.02
CA ASN A 208 -8.57 19.89 1.92
C ASN A 208 -7.61 19.84 0.71
N ILE A 209 -7.94 20.55 -0.37
CA ILE A 209 -7.14 20.59 -1.61
C ILE A 209 -5.70 21.05 -1.36
N MET A 210 -5.47 22.04 -0.50
CA MET A 210 -4.12 22.54 -0.22
C MET A 210 -3.28 21.47 0.48
N GLY A 211 -3.85 20.77 1.47
CA GLY A 211 -3.21 19.62 2.11
C GLY A 211 -2.91 18.51 1.09
N ALA A 212 -3.84 18.22 0.19
CA ALA A 212 -3.67 17.22 -0.87
C ALA A 212 -2.55 17.56 -1.86
N MET A 213 -2.40 18.84 -2.23
CA MET A 213 -1.29 19.29 -3.08
C MET A 213 0.06 19.10 -2.39
N VAL A 214 0.17 19.46 -1.10
CA VAL A 214 1.42 19.28 -0.34
C VAL A 214 1.76 17.79 -0.20
N ILE A 215 0.77 16.95 0.12
CA ILE A 215 0.93 15.49 0.16
C ILE A 215 1.37 14.97 -1.20
N GLY A 216 0.74 15.40 -2.29
CA GLY A 216 1.12 15.01 -3.66
C GLY A 216 2.57 15.39 -4.00
N ILE A 217 3.02 16.60 -3.63
CA ILE A 217 4.41 17.02 -3.88
C ILE A 217 5.37 16.09 -3.14
N LEU A 218 5.15 15.88 -1.84
CA LEU A 218 6.04 15.05 -1.02
C LEU A 218 5.99 13.58 -1.42
N ALA A 219 4.82 13.07 -1.81
CA ALA A 219 4.63 11.72 -2.33
C ALA A 219 5.21 11.53 -3.74
N GLY A 220 5.45 12.59 -4.50
CA GLY A 220 6.25 12.52 -5.74
C GLY A 220 7.76 12.56 -5.47
N VAL A 221 8.19 13.43 -4.54
CA VAL A 221 9.63 13.71 -4.29
C VAL A 221 10.30 12.64 -3.42
N LEU A 222 9.69 12.23 -2.31
CA LEU A 222 10.34 11.34 -1.34
C LEU A 222 10.47 9.90 -1.87
N PRO A 223 9.43 9.32 -2.52
CA PRO A 223 9.52 8.03 -3.17
C PRO A 223 10.57 7.95 -4.28
N VAL A 224 10.68 8.94 -5.17
CA VAL A 224 11.72 8.91 -6.21
C VAL A 224 13.14 8.97 -5.62
N LEU A 225 13.33 9.67 -4.50
CA LEU A 225 14.59 9.65 -3.76
C LEU A 225 14.85 8.28 -3.09
N ALA A 226 13.81 7.64 -2.57
CA ALA A 226 13.93 6.29 -2.03
C ALA A 226 14.36 5.29 -3.12
N VAL A 227 13.77 5.38 -4.31
CA VAL A 227 14.09 4.51 -5.45
C VAL A 227 15.45 4.83 -6.06
N SER A 228 15.73 6.10 -6.33
CA SER A 228 16.91 6.52 -7.09
C SER A 228 18.19 6.62 -6.26
N TRP A 229 18.07 6.81 -4.94
CA TRP A 229 19.23 7.04 -4.06
C TRP A 229 19.31 6.04 -2.91
N LEU A 230 18.22 5.85 -2.14
CA LEU A 230 18.24 4.98 -0.96
C LEU A 230 18.45 3.51 -1.33
N LYS A 231 17.71 3.00 -2.33
CA LYS A 231 17.80 1.62 -2.81
C LYS A 231 19.20 1.25 -3.30
N PRO A 232 19.84 2.01 -4.22
CA PRO A 232 21.22 1.73 -4.62
C PRO A 232 22.21 1.82 -3.45
N LYS A 233 22.04 2.80 -2.55
CA LYS A 233 22.93 3.02 -1.41
C LYS A 233 22.89 1.88 -0.39
N LEU A 234 21.70 1.40 -0.06
CA LEU A 234 21.52 0.27 0.87
C LEU A 234 21.68 -1.08 0.16
N GLY A 235 21.59 -1.11 -1.16
CA GLY A 235 21.80 -2.29 -1.97
C GLY A 235 20.76 -3.38 -1.69
N TYR A 236 19.50 -3.04 -1.48
CA TYR A 236 18.41 -4.03 -1.56
C TYR A 236 17.83 -4.08 -2.97
N ASP A 237 17.14 -5.18 -3.31
CA ASP A 237 16.52 -5.37 -4.62
C ASP A 237 15.01 -5.63 -4.46
N ASP A 238 14.31 -4.56 -4.11
CA ASP A 238 12.85 -4.50 -4.17
C ASP A 238 12.45 -4.28 -5.63
N ALA A 239 11.93 -5.30 -6.29
CA ALA A 239 11.94 -5.36 -7.75
C ALA A 239 11.17 -4.23 -8.42
N LEU A 240 9.86 -4.09 -8.14
CA LEU A 240 9.02 -3.01 -8.67
C LEU A 240 8.93 -1.80 -7.73
N ASP A 241 9.91 -1.63 -6.83
CA ASP A 241 10.01 -0.46 -5.95
C ASP A 241 8.79 -0.25 -5.02
N VAL A 242 8.12 -1.33 -4.60
CA VAL A 242 6.93 -1.30 -3.75
C VAL A 242 7.20 -0.59 -2.41
N PHE A 243 8.37 -0.81 -1.83
CA PHE A 243 8.81 -0.11 -0.62
C PHE A 243 8.89 1.40 -0.84
N GLY A 244 9.47 1.84 -1.96
CA GLY A 244 9.57 3.28 -2.27
C GLY A 244 8.22 3.89 -2.62
N VAL A 245 7.51 3.30 -3.58
CA VAL A 245 6.27 3.83 -4.16
C VAL A 245 5.09 3.75 -3.18
N HIS A 246 5.00 2.69 -2.38
CA HIS A 246 3.90 2.52 -1.41
C HIS A 246 4.34 2.76 0.02
N GLY A 247 5.38 2.06 0.49
CA GLY A 247 5.83 2.13 1.88
C GLY A 247 6.25 3.54 2.31
N VAL A 248 7.19 4.15 1.58
CA VAL A 248 7.70 5.50 1.87
C VAL A 248 6.64 6.55 1.59
N ALA A 249 5.95 6.49 0.44
CA ALA A 249 4.91 7.46 0.11
C ALA A 249 3.82 7.53 1.17
N SER A 250 3.31 6.36 1.59
CA SER A 250 2.21 6.29 2.54
C SER A 250 2.67 6.56 3.98
N PHE A 251 3.91 6.22 4.36
CA PHE A 251 4.48 6.66 5.64
C PHE A 251 4.38 8.18 5.82
N PHE A 252 4.80 8.95 4.82
CA PHE A 252 4.66 10.40 4.86
C PHE A 252 3.20 10.85 4.77
N GLY A 253 2.37 10.19 3.95
CA GLY A 253 0.92 10.42 3.89
C GLY A 253 0.23 10.32 5.25
N VAL A 254 0.52 9.27 6.01
CA VAL A 254 -0.03 9.02 7.36
C VAL A 254 0.38 10.13 8.32
N ILE A 255 1.65 10.54 8.32
CA ILE A 255 2.15 11.64 9.16
C ILE A 255 1.47 12.96 8.77
N LEU A 256 1.39 13.26 7.47
CA LEU A 256 0.81 14.50 6.95
C LEU A 256 -0.71 14.55 7.16
N THR A 257 -1.38 13.42 7.31
CA THR A 257 -2.78 13.36 7.78
C THR A 257 -2.90 14.02 9.15
N GLY A 258 -2.00 13.68 10.09
CA GLY A 258 -1.96 14.30 11.42
C GLY A 258 -1.58 15.79 11.43
N VAL A 259 -1.08 16.31 10.31
CA VAL A 259 -0.79 17.74 10.12
C VAL A 259 -1.99 18.48 9.53
N PHE A 260 -2.53 17.94 8.43
CA PHE A 260 -3.46 18.64 7.55
C PHE A 260 -4.93 18.24 7.71
N ALA A 261 -5.27 17.28 8.57
CA ALA A 261 -6.68 16.92 8.82
C ALA A 261 -7.48 18.17 9.20
N ASP A 262 -8.45 18.53 8.36
CA ASP A 262 -9.20 19.76 8.38
C ASP A 262 -10.64 19.47 8.88
N PRO A 263 -11.05 20.02 10.03
CA PRO A 263 -12.37 19.75 10.61
C PRO A 263 -13.52 20.28 9.75
N SER A 264 -13.26 21.15 8.76
CA SER A 264 -14.27 21.57 7.77
C SER A 264 -14.54 20.53 6.69
N ILE A 265 -13.61 19.58 6.48
CA ILE A 265 -13.78 18.45 5.56
C ILE A 265 -14.42 17.28 6.31
N ASN A 266 -13.86 16.92 7.46
CA ASN A 266 -14.39 15.85 8.29
C ASN A 266 -14.26 16.22 9.77
N PRO A 267 -15.38 16.51 10.47
CA PRO A 267 -15.35 17.01 11.83
C PRO A 267 -14.94 15.96 12.87
N SER A 268 -14.81 14.68 12.48
CA SER A 268 -14.39 13.60 13.38
C SER A 268 -12.96 13.77 13.89
N GLU A 269 -12.10 14.44 13.13
CA GLU A 269 -10.70 14.64 13.48
C GLU A 269 -10.18 16.01 13.03
N LYS A 270 -9.08 16.43 13.64
CA LYS A 270 -8.34 17.60 13.20
C LYS A 270 -6.85 17.44 13.46
N GLY A 271 -6.02 18.02 12.61
CA GLY A 271 -4.57 17.94 12.67
C GLY A 271 -3.94 19.03 13.54
N ILE A 272 -2.61 19.00 13.63
CA ILE A 272 -1.86 19.96 14.45
C ILE A 272 -2.02 21.41 13.99
N LEU A 273 -2.21 21.66 12.68
CA LEU A 273 -2.47 23.01 12.14
C LEU A 273 -3.83 23.56 12.58
N TYR A 274 -4.73 22.69 13.03
CA TYR A 274 -6.06 23.02 13.54
C TYR A 274 -6.15 22.83 15.06
N GLY A 275 -5.01 22.77 15.74
CA GLY A 275 -4.89 22.80 17.20
C GLY A 275 -4.97 21.44 17.90
N ASN A 276 -4.79 20.32 17.20
CA ASN A 276 -4.73 18.99 17.82
C ASN A 276 -3.39 18.29 17.55
N SER A 277 -2.49 18.32 18.53
CA SER A 277 -1.20 17.61 18.45
C SER A 277 -1.32 16.10 18.66
N HIS A 278 -2.41 15.63 19.27
CA HIS A 278 -2.62 14.22 19.58
C HIS A 278 -2.69 13.37 18.31
N LEU A 279 -3.40 13.84 17.28
CA LEU A 279 -3.52 13.10 16.02
C LEU A 279 -2.15 12.86 15.37
N LEU A 280 -1.29 13.88 15.32
CA LEU A 280 0.07 13.72 14.77
C LEU A 280 0.88 12.65 15.54
N ILE A 281 0.80 12.65 16.88
CA ILE A 281 1.47 11.65 17.71
C ILE A 281 0.91 10.24 17.45
N ALA A 282 -0.42 10.11 17.37
CA ALA A 282 -1.08 8.84 17.08
C ALA A 282 -0.67 8.29 15.70
N GLN A 283 -0.62 9.14 14.66
CA GLN A 283 -0.15 8.76 13.32
C GLN A 283 1.32 8.31 13.30
N ILE A 284 2.20 8.98 14.05
CA ILE A 284 3.62 8.59 14.18
C ILE A 284 3.73 7.21 14.86
N ILE A 285 3.01 6.99 15.96
CA ILE A 285 3.02 5.70 16.65
C ILE A 285 2.48 4.61 15.73
N ALA A 286 1.35 4.86 15.07
CA ALA A 286 0.69 3.91 14.19
C ALA A 286 1.55 3.51 12.98
N SER A 287 2.18 4.48 12.34
CA SER A 287 3.10 4.22 11.22
C SER A 287 4.31 3.42 11.67
N ILE A 288 5.03 3.84 12.71
CA ILE A 288 6.24 3.15 13.19
C ILE A 288 5.92 1.74 13.68
N SER A 289 4.88 1.56 14.49
CA SER A 289 4.52 0.23 15.00
C SER A 289 4.15 -0.72 13.87
N THR A 290 3.42 -0.23 12.85
CA THR A 290 3.01 -1.04 11.70
C THR A 290 4.19 -1.38 10.81
N MET A 291 5.10 -0.43 10.55
CA MET A 291 6.33 -0.68 9.79
C MET A 291 7.16 -1.79 10.43
N ILE A 292 7.41 -1.70 11.73
CA ILE A 292 8.20 -2.68 12.48
C ILE A 292 7.49 -4.04 12.44
N TYR A 293 6.21 -4.09 12.76
CA TYR A 293 5.45 -5.33 12.78
C TYR A 293 5.40 -5.99 11.40
N ALA A 294 5.01 -5.23 10.36
CA ALA A 294 4.92 -5.75 9.00
C ALA A 294 6.27 -6.26 8.51
N PHE A 295 7.37 -5.54 8.76
CA PHE A 295 8.70 -6.01 8.40
C PHE A 295 9.09 -7.29 9.15
N VAL A 296 8.99 -7.29 10.48
CA VAL A 296 9.46 -8.41 11.32
C VAL A 296 8.65 -9.68 11.06
N VAL A 297 7.32 -9.58 11.06
CA VAL A 297 6.46 -10.75 10.87
C VAL A 297 6.58 -11.29 9.45
N SER A 298 6.65 -10.41 8.44
CA SER A 298 6.91 -10.85 7.07
C SER A 298 8.26 -11.56 6.96
N PHE A 299 9.33 -10.98 7.54
CA PHE A 299 10.66 -11.59 7.53
C PHE A 299 10.64 -13.01 8.12
N ILE A 300 9.95 -13.20 9.25
CA ILE A 300 9.76 -14.50 9.90
C ILE A 300 9.01 -15.46 8.96
N ILE A 301 7.89 -15.04 8.37
CA ILE A 301 7.11 -15.86 7.43
C ILE A 301 7.97 -16.30 6.24
N PHE A 302 8.63 -15.36 5.56
CA PHE A 302 9.49 -15.66 4.42
C PHE A 302 10.62 -16.63 4.82
N LYS A 303 11.24 -16.45 5.98
CA LYS A 303 12.31 -17.36 6.46
C LYS A 303 11.82 -18.75 6.82
N ILE A 304 10.66 -18.87 7.47
CA ILE A 304 10.07 -20.17 7.80
C ILE A 304 9.77 -20.94 6.51
N VAL A 305 9.11 -20.29 5.54
CA VAL A 305 8.80 -20.93 4.26
C VAL A 305 10.08 -21.27 3.47
N ASP A 306 11.10 -20.41 3.52
CA ASP A 306 12.41 -20.68 2.90
C ASP A 306 13.07 -21.93 3.48
N VAL A 307 13.05 -22.10 4.80
CA VAL A 307 13.61 -23.30 5.45
C VAL A 307 12.78 -24.55 5.12
N MET A 308 11.46 -24.43 5.00
CA MET A 308 10.58 -25.58 4.76
C MET A 308 10.62 -26.11 3.32
N MET A 309 10.69 -25.23 2.32
CA MET A 309 10.58 -25.62 0.91
C MET A 309 11.52 -24.88 -0.06
N GLY A 310 12.27 -23.90 0.45
CA GLY A 310 13.06 -22.96 -0.34
C GLY A 310 12.16 -22.01 -1.12
N ILE A 311 12.32 -20.69 -0.94
CA ILE A 311 11.43 -19.71 -1.59
C ILE A 311 11.95 -19.22 -2.95
N ARG A 312 13.26 -19.30 -3.19
CA ARG A 312 13.87 -18.81 -4.43
C ARG A 312 13.93 -19.89 -5.50
N ILE A 313 13.68 -19.52 -6.75
CA ILE A 313 13.89 -20.40 -7.92
C ILE A 313 15.37 -20.75 -8.09
N ARG A 314 15.67 -21.79 -8.89
CA ARG A 314 17.07 -22.15 -9.19
C ARG A 314 17.72 -21.08 -10.05
N LYS A 315 19.05 -21.00 -9.99
CA LYS A 315 19.81 -19.97 -10.73
C LYS A 315 19.65 -20.09 -12.24
N GLU A 316 19.51 -21.32 -12.73
CA GLU A 316 19.31 -21.63 -14.14
C GLU A 316 17.92 -21.18 -14.60
N GLU A 317 16.90 -21.39 -13.76
CA GLU A 317 15.51 -20.97 -13.99
C GLU A 317 15.36 -19.44 -14.01
N GLU A 318 16.14 -18.72 -13.20
CA GLU A 318 16.19 -17.25 -13.19
C GLU A 318 16.74 -16.67 -14.51
N ILE A 319 17.52 -17.46 -15.27
CA ILE A 319 18.06 -17.03 -16.57
C ILE A 319 17.08 -17.35 -17.71
N GLU A 320 16.39 -18.48 -17.63
CA GLU A 320 15.42 -18.94 -18.64
C GLU A 320 14.10 -18.14 -18.58
N GLY A 321 13.73 -17.65 -17.39
CA GLY A 321 12.52 -16.86 -17.17
C GLY A 321 11.38 -17.68 -16.56
N LEU A 322 10.67 -17.09 -15.59
CA LEU A 322 9.63 -17.78 -14.80
C LEU A 322 8.43 -18.23 -15.64
N ASP A 323 8.08 -17.51 -16.69
CA ASP A 323 6.92 -17.84 -17.51
C ASP A 323 7.08 -19.24 -18.14
N SER A 324 8.25 -19.51 -18.73
CA SER A 324 8.58 -20.80 -19.32
C SER A 324 8.70 -21.90 -18.27
N VAL A 325 9.41 -21.62 -17.17
CA VAL A 325 9.76 -22.64 -16.17
C VAL A 325 8.58 -22.99 -15.25
N ALA A 326 7.83 -22.00 -14.78
CA ALA A 326 6.79 -22.19 -13.77
C ALA A 326 5.38 -22.29 -14.36
N HIS A 327 5.14 -21.66 -15.51
CA HIS A 327 3.81 -21.59 -16.12
C HIS A 327 3.70 -22.37 -17.44
N GLY A 328 4.83 -22.78 -18.03
CA GLY A 328 4.84 -23.43 -19.34
C GLY A 328 4.33 -22.52 -20.46
N GLU A 329 4.32 -21.21 -20.20
CA GLU A 329 3.81 -20.19 -21.10
C GLU A 329 4.98 -19.38 -21.65
N ALA A 330 4.87 -18.97 -22.91
CA ALA A 330 5.71 -17.94 -23.49
C ALA A 330 4.81 -16.73 -23.74
N VAL A 331 5.20 -15.56 -23.22
CA VAL A 331 4.45 -14.31 -23.48
C VAL A 331 4.50 -13.97 -24.97
N TYR A 332 5.51 -14.47 -25.71
CA TYR A 332 5.71 -14.35 -27.16
C TYR A 332 6.27 -15.62 -27.77
#